data_AF-A0A9X1VEB6-F1
#
_entry.id   AF-A0A9X1VEB6-F1
#
_cell.length_a   1.000
_cell.length_b   1.000
_cell.length_c   1.000
_cell.angle_alpha   90.00
_cell.angle_beta   90.00
_cell.angle_gamma   90.00
#
_symmetry.space_group_name_H-M   'P 1'
#
loop_
_entity.id
_entity.type
_entity.pdbx_description
1 polymer ?
#
loop_
_entity_poly.entity_id
_entity_poly.type
_entity_poly.pdbx_seq_one_letter_code
_entity_poly.pdbx_strand_id
1 'polypeptide(L)'
;MNKFWGVLRALPGLLLAAAPAVAQTEPETASAPVPKTVEYYSAAHRRLPSAEGASYRLETTRRDSLVGTVRKYDAAGKLQSITAYGHLRLKIRHGASTTWYPSGQLHTKEDYLAGQRHGELLVYYPDATLRRRDRYVRATRTAGECFGPDGQPVPYFDYLQPPVYSEGAGDMQAVAHAAVHKGVFPEVVAQMGMDARILVRFTVNEQGRVEQVHAMPWKPQHTYPRHVLDGFQRLQQEAEWNVAHLKAFRPALLDGEPVAYELTVPINFRVWDN
;
A
#
# COMPACT_ATOMS: atom_id res chain seq x y z
N MET A 1 -23.08 45.07 -42.17
CA MET A 1 -22.27 45.27 -43.41
C MET A 1 -21.24 44.15 -43.43
N ASN A 2 -21.02 43.31 -44.44
CA ASN A 2 -21.37 43.31 -45.86
C ASN A 2 -21.81 41.91 -46.31
N LYS A 3 -22.77 41.90 -47.24
CA LYS A 3 -23.22 40.75 -48.03
C LYS A 3 -22.24 40.52 -49.17
N PHE A 4 -22.01 39.28 -49.58
CA PHE A 4 -21.66 38.96 -50.96
C PHE A 4 -22.41 37.71 -51.43
N TRP A 5 -23.17 37.91 -52.51
CA TRP A 5 -23.81 36.92 -53.37
C TRP A 5 -22.86 36.58 -54.53
N GLY A 6 -23.01 35.38 -55.11
CA GLY A 6 -22.70 35.14 -56.53
C GLY A 6 -22.30 33.70 -56.84
N VAL A 7 -23.22 32.87 -57.31
CA VAL A 7 -23.57 32.55 -58.72
C VAL A 7 -23.06 31.16 -59.10
N LEU A 8 -24.01 30.24 -59.32
CA LEU A 8 -23.83 28.94 -59.96
C LEU A 8 -23.39 29.11 -61.43
N ARG A 9 -22.43 28.30 -61.86
CA ARG A 9 -22.29 27.88 -63.26
C ARG A 9 -22.20 26.36 -63.31
N ALA A 10 -23.15 25.75 -64.02
CA ALA A 10 -23.17 24.34 -64.35
C ALA A 10 -22.18 24.04 -65.48
N LEU A 11 -21.48 22.91 -65.37
CA LEU A 11 -20.76 22.26 -66.47
C LEU A 11 -21.27 20.81 -66.63
N PRO A 12 -21.30 20.27 -67.86
CA PRO A 12 -22.04 19.07 -68.20
C PRO A 12 -21.29 17.79 -67.83
N GLY A 13 -22.07 16.71 -67.74
CA GLY A 13 -21.71 15.43 -67.14
C GLY A 13 -20.59 14.69 -67.85
N LEU A 14 -19.75 14.05 -67.03
CA LEU A 14 -19.02 12.85 -67.39
C LEU A 14 -19.74 11.66 -66.74
N LEU A 15 -20.27 10.76 -67.55
CA LEU A 15 -20.76 9.45 -67.12
C LEU A 15 -19.54 8.58 -66.71
N LEU A 16 -19.30 8.45 -65.41
CA LEU A 16 -18.49 7.34 -64.88
C LEU A 16 -19.44 6.19 -64.52
N ALA A 17 -19.24 5.04 -65.14
CA ALA A 17 -19.90 3.80 -64.78
C ALA A 17 -19.55 3.43 -63.32
N ALA A 18 -20.56 3.34 -62.46
CA ALA A 18 -20.43 2.88 -61.09
C ALA A 18 -20.25 1.35 -61.08
N ALA A 19 -19.06 0.88 -60.74
CA ALA A 19 -18.87 -0.49 -60.29
C ALA A 19 -19.42 -0.63 -58.86
N PRO A 20 -20.02 -1.78 -58.48
CA PRO A 20 -20.53 -1.97 -57.13
C PRO A 20 -19.35 -1.96 -56.15
N ALA A 21 -19.41 -1.04 -55.18
CA ALA A 21 -18.49 -1.01 -54.06
C ALA A 21 -18.72 -2.25 -53.20
N VAL A 22 -17.81 -3.22 -53.27
CA VAL A 22 -17.75 -4.33 -52.32
C VAL A 22 -17.30 -3.73 -50.98
N ALA A 23 -18.22 -3.64 -50.03
CA ALA A 23 -17.90 -3.30 -48.65
C ALA A 23 -16.97 -4.39 -48.09
N GLN A 24 -15.68 -4.08 -47.99
CA GLN A 24 -14.74 -4.89 -47.23
C GLN A 24 -15.00 -4.61 -45.76
N THR A 25 -15.68 -5.53 -45.08
CA THR A 25 -15.67 -5.58 -43.62
C THR A 25 -14.26 -5.93 -43.17
N GLU A 26 -13.53 -4.96 -42.62
CA GLU A 26 -12.29 -5.24 -41.89
C GLU A 26 -12.62 -6.22 -40.74
N PRO A 27 -11.86 -7.31 -40.58
CA PRO A 27 -12.06 -8.21 -39.46
C PRO A 27 -11.72 -7.45 -38.17
N GLU A 28 -12.67 -7.41 -37.23
CA GLU A 28 -12.40 -7.03 -35.83
C GLU A 28 -11.21 -7.87 -35.36
N THR A 29 -10.06 -7.23 -35.17
CA THR A 29 -8.92 -7.85 -34.51
C THR A 29 -9.33 -8.20 -33.09
N ALA A 30 -9.68 -9.47 -32.86
CA ALA A 30 -9.88 -10.01 -31.53
C ALA A 30 -8.63 -9.70 -30.70
N SER A 31 -8.76 -8.78 -29.73
CA SER A 31 -7.66 -8.45 -28.83
C SER A 31 -7.19 -9.72 -28.14
N ALA A 32 -5.88 -10.00 -28.20
CA ALA A 32 -5.29 -11.16 -27.54
C ALA A 32 -5.77 -11.25 -26.08
N PRO A 33 -6.11 -12.44 -25.56
CA PRO A 33 -6.63 -12.59 -24.21
C PRO A 33 -5.62 -12.02 -23.20
N VAL A 34 -6.07 -11.09 -22.37
CA VAL A 34 -5.23 -10.42 -21.38
C VAL A 34 -4.72 -11.47 -20.37
N PRO A 35 -3.39 -11.62 -20.17
CA PRO A 35 -2.85 -12.66 -19.29
C PRO A 35 -3.41 -12.57 -17.88
N LYS A 36 -4.05 -13.66 -17.43
CA LYS A 36 -4.68 -13.77 -16.10
C LYS A 36 -3.99 -14.86 -15.29
N THR A 37 -3.56 -14.52 -14.07
CA THR A 37 -3.04 -15.49 -13.10
C THR A 37 -3.97 -15.55 -11.89
N VAL A 38 -4.24 -16.76 -11.39
CA VAL A 38 -5.03 -16.98 -10.18
C VAL A 38 -4.16 -17.64 -9.12
N GLU A 39 -4.15 -17.07 -7.92
CA GLU A 39 -3.35 -17.54 -6.78
C GLU A 39 -4.24 -17.68 -5.55
N TYR A 40 -4.10 -18.78 -4.81
CA TYR A 40 -4.90 -19.10 -3.64
C TYR A 40 -4.06 -18.99 -2.37
N TYR A 41 -4.67 -18.53 -1.27
CA TYR A 41 -3.97 -18.28 -0.02
C TYR A 41 -4.79 -18.73 1.19
N SER A 42 -4.10 -19.23 2.22
CA SER A 42 -4.70 -19.50 3.52
C SER A 42 -4.90 -18.21 4.34
N ALA A 43 -5.60 -18.31 5.46
CA ALA A 43 -5.77 -17.21 6.42
C ALA A 43 -4.42 -16.69 6.95
N ALA A 44 -3.40 -17.55 7.02
CA ALA A 44 -2.03 -17.20 7.39
C ALA A 44 -1.19 -16.66 6.20
N HIS A 45 -1.84 -16.20 5.13
CA HIS A 45 -1.21 -15.66 3.91
C HIS A 45 -0.23 -16.60 3.20
N ARG A 46 -0.30 -17.91 3.45
CA ARG A 46 0.53 -18.91 2.75
C ARG A 46 -0.12 -19.25 1.42
N ARG A 47 0.67 -19.24 0.35
CA ARG A 47 0.21 -19.64 -1.00
C ARG A 47 -0.12 -21.13 -1.02
N LEU A 48 -1.25 -21.48 -1.61
CA LEU A 48 -1.74 -22.85 -1.78
C LEU A 48 -1.68 -23.26 -3.26
N PRO A 49 -1.53 -24.57 -3.56
CA PRO A 49 -1.50 -25.06 -4.93
C PRO A 49 -2.88 -25.02 -5.60
N SER A 50 -3.97 -25.03 -4.84
CA SER A 50 -5.35 -25.06 -5.32
C SER A 50 -6.28 -24.22 -4.44
N ALA A 51 -7.56 -24.16 -4.80
CA ALA A 51 -8.60 -23.49 -4.01
C ALA A 51 -8.95 -24.22 -2.71
N GLU A 52 -8.57 -25.50 -2.57
CA GLU A 52 -8.88 -26.30 -1.40
C GLU A 52 -8.20 -25.74 -0.15
N GLY A 53 -8.99 -25.47 0.89
CA GLY A 53 -8.49 -24.85 2.13
C GLY A 53 -8.10 -23.38 1.99
N ALA A 54 -8.33 -22.74 0.84
CA ALA A 54 -8.04 -21.33 0.63
C ALA A 54 -9.04 -20.43 1.37
N SER A 55 -8.53 -19.44 2.09
CA SER A 55 -9.34 -18.41 2.74
C SER A 55 -9.62 -17.22 1.82
N TYR A 56 -8.78 -17.01 0.79
CA TYR A 56 -9.02 -16.03 -0.27
C TYR A 56 -8.21 -16.39 -1.52
N ARG A 57 -8.57 -15.76 -2.64
CA ARG A 57 -7.85 -15.86 -3.91
C ARG A 57 -7.57 -14.49 -4.51
N LEU A 58 -6.47 -14.39 -5.24
CA LEU A 58 -6.09 -13.22 -6.01
C LEU A 58 -6.16 -13.54 -7.50
N GLU A 59 -6.83 -12.70 -8.26
CA GLU A 59 -6.76 -12.71 -9.71
C GLU A 59 -5.93 -11.51 -10.17
N THR A 60 -4.85 -11.76 -10.90
CA THR A 60 -4.05 -10.68 -11.49
C THR A 60 -4.17 -10.69 -12.99
N THR A 61 -4.69 -9.60 -13.53
CA THR A 61 -4.74 -9.31 -14.97
C THR A 61 -3.56 -8.41 -15.31
N ARG A 62 -2.68 -8.84 -16.21
CA ARG A 62 -1.51 -8.07 -16.64
C ARG A 62 -1.78 -7.42 -17.98
N ARG A 63 -1.58 -6.09 -18.06
CA ARG A 63 -1.52 -5.40 -19.35
C ARG A 63 -0.15 -5.64 -19.99
N ASP A 64 0.90 -5.55 -19.18
CA ASP A 64 2.29 -5.81 -19.57
C ASP A 64 3.08 -6.39 -18.37
N SER A 65 4.41 -6.39 -18.44
CA SER A 65 5.29 -6.93 -17.40
C SER A 65 5.26 -6.15 -16.07
N LEU A 66 4.85 -4.88 -16.09
CA LEU A 66 4.82 -3.97 -14.95
C LEU A 66 3.38 -3.65 -14.53
N VAL A 67 2.50 -3.34 -15.48
CA VAL A 67 1.17 -2.82 -15.22
C VAL A 67 0.15 -3.95 -15.12
N GLY A 68 -0.72 -3.87 -14.11
CA GLY A 68 -1.85 -4.78 -14.02
C GLY A 68 -2.83 -4.44 -12.91
N THR A 69 -3.91 -5.20 -12.88
CA THR A 69 -4.97 -5.09 -11.90
C THR A 69 -5.04 -6.37 -11.08
N VAL A 70 -5.07 -6.23 -9.77
CA VAL A 70 -5.28 -7.35 -8.85
C VAL A 70 -6.69 -7.26 -8.28
N ARG A 71 -7.45 -8.35 -8.38
CA ARG A 71 -8.75 -8.51 -7.72
C ARG A 71 -8.60 -9.53 -6.60
N LYS A 72 -9.08 -9.19 -5.41
CA LYS A 72 -9.13 -10.10 -4.26
C LYS A 72 -10.56 -10.58 -4.08
N TYR A 73 -10.72 -11.88 -3.94
CA TYR A 73 -12.00 -12.52 -3.61
C TYR A 73 -11.84 -13.32 -2.32
N ASP A 74 -12.87 -13.33 -1.47
CA ASP A 74 -12.90 -14.22 -0.31
C ASP A 74 -13.14 -15.69 -0.69
N ALA A 75 -13.16 -16.58 0.31
CA ALA A 75 -13.41 -18.00 0.14
C ALA A 75 -14.78 -18.31 -0.51
N ALA A 76 -15.79 -17.46 -0.30
CA ALA A 76 -17.10 -17.59 -0.92
C ALA A 76 -17.14 -17.05 -2.36
N GLY A 77 -16.03 -16.51 -2.86
CA GLY A 77 -15.92 -15.95 -4.21
C GLY A 77 -16.46 -14.53 -4.34
N LYS A 78 -16.77 -13.83 -3.23
CA LYS A 78 -17.21 -12.44 -3.26
C LYS A 78 -16.02 -11.51 -3.40
N LEU A 79 -16.18 -10.49 -4.26
CA LEU A 79 -15.15 -9.50 -4.51
C LEU A 79 -14.94 -8.60 -3.29
N GLN A 80 -13.70 -8.54 -2.81
CA GLN A 80 -13.28 -7.76 -1.64
C GLN A 80 -12.50 -6.50 -2.04
N SER A 81 -11.68 -6.58 -3.09
CA SER A 81 -10.94 -5.41 -3.58
C SER A 81 -10.53 -5.52 -5.04
N ILE A 82 -10.33 -4.35 -5.66
CA ILE A 82 -9.70 -4.17 -6.97
C ILE A 82 -8.62 -3.12 -6.77
N THR A 83 -7.38 -3.43 -7.16
CA THR A 83 -6.27 -2.49 -7.06
C THR A 83 -5.50 -2.45 -8.37
N ALA A 84 -5.39 -1.26 -8.95
CA ALA A 84 -4.55 -1.02 -10.10
C ALA A 84 -3.10 -0.72 -9.70
N TYR A 85 -2.15 -1.36 -10.38
CA TYR A 85 -0.72 -1.22 -10.17
C TYR A 85 -0.04 -0.73 -11.44
N GLY A 86 0.81 0.29 -11.29
CA GLY A 86 1.76 0.69 -12.33
C GLY A 86 3.02 -0.18 -12.33
N HIS A 87 3.32 -0.81 -11.19
CA HIS A 87 4.39 -1.80 -11.08
C HIS A 87 3.99 -2.94 -10.12
N LEU A 88 3.51 -4.06 -10.66
CA LEU A 88 2.98 -5.22 -9.92
C LEU A 88 4.01 -5.84 -8.98
N ARG A 89 5.26 -6.04 -9.44
CA ARG A 89 6.33 -6.65 -8.64
C ARG A 89 6.72 -5.79 -7.44
N LEU A 90 6.79 -4.47 -7.61
CA LEU A 90 7.10 -3.53 -6.54
C LEU A 90 5.85 -3.06 -5.76
N LYS A 91 4.67 -3.57 -6.13
CA LYS A 91 3.37 -3.19 -5.54
C LYS A 91 3.10 -1.67 -5.56
N ILE A 92 3.60 -0.98 -6.58
CA ILE A 92 3.36 0.46 -6.76
C ILE A 92 1.97 0.65 -7.38
N ARG A 93 1.02 1.16 -6.58
CA ARG A 93 -0.36 1.45 -7.00
C ARG A 93 -0.38 2.61 -8.00
N HIS A 94 -1.24 2.51 -9.01
CA HIS A 94 -1.45 3.57 -10.00
C HIS A 94 -2.85 3.44 -10.58
N GLY A 95 -3.65 4.51 -10.50
CA GLY A 95 -5.08 4.50 -10.79
C GLY A 95 -5.92 4.20 -9.54
N ALA A 96 -7.17 3.81 -9.77
CA ALA A 96 -8.13 3.56 -8.71
C ALA A 96 -7.84 2.24 -7.95
N SER A 97 -8.08 2.29 -6.64
CA SER A 97 -8.21 1.14 -5.77
C SER A 97 -9.56 1.21 -5.08
N THR A 98 -10.28 0.10 -5.06
CA THR A 98 -11.63 0.03 -4.51
C THR A 98 -11.75 -1.18 -3.60
N THR A 99 -12.45 -1.02 -2.48
CA THR A 99 -12.78 -2.09 -1.55
C THR A 99 -14.27 -2.15 -1.30
N TRP A 100 -14.77 -3.33 -0.94
CA TRP A 100 -16.19 -3.57 -0.67
C TRP A 100 -16.35 -4.23 0.68
N TYR A 101 -17.48 -3.95 1.33
CA TYR A 101 -17.92 -4.66 2.52
C TYR A 101 -18.29 -6.12 2.20
N PRO A 102 -18.36 -7.00 3.22
CA PRO A 102 -18.94 -8.33 3.07
C PRO A 102 -20.39 -8.34 2.59
N SER A 103 -21.12 -7.21 2.68
CA SER A 103 -22.44 -7.02 2.05
C SER A 103 -22.35 -6.84 0.53
N GLY A 104 -21.20 -6.40 0.01
CA GLY A 104 -20.97 -6.08 -1.41
C GLY A 104 -21.17 -4.61 -1.72
N GLN A 105 -21.53 -3.80 -0.72
CA GLN A 105 -21.56 -2.35 -0.85
C GLN A 105 -20.14 -1.77 -0.87
N LEU A 106 -20.00 -0.63 -1.55
CA LEU A 106 -18.74 0.09 -1.64
C LEU A 106 -18.27 0.51 -0.24
N HIS A 107 -17.02 0.21 0.10
CA HIS A 107 -16.42 0.64 1.37
C HIS A 107 -15.46 1.80 1.14
N THR A 108 -14.43 1.61 0.30
CA THR A 108 -13.50 2.69 -0.04
C THR A 108 -13.27 2.78 -1.55
N LYS A 109 -13.02 4.01 -2.00
CA LYS A 109 -12.48 4.30 -3.33
C LYS A 109 -11.35 5.31 -3.18
N GLU A 110 -10.17 4.95 -3.66
CA GLU A 110 -8.94 5.72 -3.53
C GLU A 110 -8.21 5.81 -4.85
N ASP A 111 -7.76 7.00 -5.23
CA ASP A 111 -6.93 7.19 -6.41
C ASP A 111 -5.45 7.31 -6.05
N TYR A 112 -4.61 6.64 -6.85
CA TYR A 112 -3.16 6.63 -6.68
C TYR A 112 -2.44 7.09 -7.95
N LEU A 113 -1.34 7.81 -7.78
CA LEU A 113 -0.37 8.15 -8.82
C LEU A 113 1.01 7.73 -8.35
N ALA A 114 1.59 6.73 -9.02
CA ALA A 114 2.94 6.21 -8.74
C ALA A 114 3.19 5.89 -7.26
N GLY A 115 2.24 5.21 -6.62
CA GLY A 115 2.31 4.76 -5.23
C GLY A 115 1.83 5.79 -4.20
N GLN A 116 1.59 7.03 -4.60
CA GLN A 116 1.08 8.09 -3.71
C GLN A 116 -0.41 8.31 -3.93
N ARG A 117 -1.17 8.62 -2.87
CA ARG A 117 -2.56 9.07 -3.04
C ARG A 117 -2.60 10.34 -3.89
N HIS A 118 -3.44 10.37 -4.91
CA HIS A 118 -3.60 11.50 -5.81
C HIS A 118 -4.99 11.44 -6.44
N GLY A 119 -5.83 12.44 -6.16
CA GLY A 119 -7.26 12.40 -6.48
C GLY A 119 -8.10 12.31 -5.22
N GLU A 120 -9.20 11.55 -5.27
CA GLU A 120 -10.12 11.43 -4.14
C GLU A 120 -9.87 10.17 -3.31
N LEU A 121 -10.13 10.29 -2.01
CA LEU A 121 -10.40 9.19 -1.10
C LEU A 121 -11.85 9.34 -0.64
N LEU A 122 -12.66 8.34 -0.94
CA LEU A 122 -14.05 8.24 -0.50
C LEU A 122 -14.16 7.03 0.42
N VAL A 123 -14.81 7.21 1.56
CA VAL A 123 -15.18 6.14 2.49
C VAL A 123 -16.67 6.21 2.73
N TYR A 124 -17.32 5.05 2.75
CA TYR A 124 -18.75 4.91 2.97
C TYR A 124 -19.01 4.03 4.18
N TYR A 125 -20.12 4.26 4.86
CA TYR A 125 -20.68 3.35 5.84
C TYR A 125 -21.29 2.09 5.17
N PRO A 126 -21.58 1.02 5.92
CA PRO A 126 -22.15 -0.22 5.39
C PRO A 126 -23.57 -0.11 4.80
N ASP A 127 -24.22 1.05 4.93
CA ASP A 127 -25.51 1.43 4.35
C ASP A 127 -25.36 2.30 3.07
N ALA A 128 -24.12 2.47 2.61
CA ALA A 128 -23.70 3.33 1.51
C ALA A 128 -23.79 4.85 1.77
N THR A 129 -24.05 5.27 3.01
CA THR A 129 -23.94 6.69 3.40
C THR A 129 -22.48 7.14 3.34
N LEU A 130 -22.21 8.31 2.77
CA LEU A 130 -20.84 8.84 2.68
C LEU A 130 -20.33 9.15 4.10
N ARG A 131 -19.15 8.62 4.45
CA ARG A 131 -18.47 8.83 5.74
C ARG A 131 -17.35 9.85 5.64
N ARG A 132 -16.59 9.82 4.53
CA ARG A 132 -15.43 10.69 4.34
C ARG A 132 -15.23 11.01 2.87
N ARG A 133 -14.79 12.24 2.62
CA ARG A 133 -14.24 12.68 1.34
C ARG A 133 -12.98 13.49 1.55
N ASP A 134 -11.85 12.94 1.14
CA ASP A 134 -10.56 13.62 1.17
C ASP A 134 -10.03 13.82 -0.25
N ARG A 135 -9.33 14.93 -0.48
CA ARG A 135 -8.65 15.21 -1.75
C ARG A 135 -7.15 15.27 -1.53
N TYR A 136 -6.40 14.58 -2.38
CA TYR A 136 -4.95 14.49 -2.31
C TYR A 136 -4.27 14.96 -3.59
N VAL A 137 -3.14 15.65 -3.44
CA VAL A 137 -2.17 15.91 -4.49
C VAL A 137 -0.82 15.36 -4.04
N ARG A 138 -0.39 14.24 -4.63
CA ARG A 138 0.91 13.60 -4.35
C ARG A 138 1.12 13.37 -2.84
N ALA A 139 0.22 12.59 -2.25
CA ALA A 139 0.12 12.26 -0.82
C ALA A 139 -0.23 13.43 0.14
N THR A 140 -0.20 14.68 -0.30
CA THR A 140 -0.60 15.82 0.53
C THR A 140 -2.11 16.03 0.44
N ARG A 141 -2.81 15.99 1.59
CA ARG A 141 -4.24 16.32 1.64
C ARG A 141 -4.44 17.81 1.39
N THR A 142 -5.30 18.16 0.43
CA THR A 142 -5.65 19.55 0.11
C THR A 142 -7.04 19.94 0.62
N ALA A 143 -7.94 18.96 0.82
CA ALA A 143 -9.27 19.15 1.38
C ALA A 143 -9.74 17.85 2.06
N GLY A 144 -10.66 17.96 3.01
CA GLY A 144 -11.20 16.82 3.74
C GLY A 144 -12.52 17.15 4.42
N GLU A 145 -13.45 16.22 4.34
CA GLU A 145 -14.79 16.30 4.93
C GLU A 145 -15.12 14.96 5.60
N CYS A 146 -15.69 15.01 6.80
CA CYS A 146 -16.17 13.84 7.54
C CYS A 146 -17.66 13.99 7.80
N PHE A 147 -18.38 12.87 7.74
CA PHE A 147 -19.81 12.81 7.96
C PHE A 147 -20.13 11.69 8.95
N GLY A 148 -21.12 11.93 9.80
CA GLY A 148 -21.66 10.93 10.70
C GLY A 148 -22.54 9.90 9.98
N PRO A 149 -23.01 8.85 10.68
CA PRO A 149 -23.90 7.84 10.10
C PRO A 149 -25.25 8.40 9.62
N ASP A 150 -25.66 9.56 10.13
CA ASP A 150 -26.83 10.32 9.69
C ASP A 150 -26.58 11.19 8.45
N GLY A 151 -25.36 11.16 7.90
CA GLY A 151 -24.91 11.96 6.77
C GLY A 151 -24.59 13.41 7.12
N GLN A 152 -24.66 13.81 8.40
CA GLN A 152 -24.36 15.18 8.81
C GLN A 152 -22.85 15.42 8.95
N PRO A 153 -22.33 16.61 8.61
CA PRO A 153 -20.92 16.92 8.79
C PRO A 153 -20.49 16.81 10.26
N VAL A 154 -19.33 16.20 10.49
CA VAL A 154 -18.68 16.11 11.81
C VAL A 154 -17.29 16.73 11.76
N PRO A 155 -16.68 17.09 12.90
CA PRO A 155 -15.31 17.60 12.91
C PRO A 155 -14.35 16.68 12.17
N TYR A 156 -13.53 17.27 11.30
CA TYR A 156 -12.53 16.52 10.56
C TYR A 156 -11.48 15.93 11.50
N PHE A 157 -11.14 14.67 11.26
CA PHE A 157 -9.97 14.01 11.85
C PHE A 157 -9.18 13.30 10.76
N ASP A 158 -7.87 13.11 10.98
CA ASP A 158 -7.00 12.51 9.97
C ASP A 158 -7.41 11.06 9.66
N TYR A 159 -7.45 10.73 8.36
CA TYR A 159 -7.79 9.38 7.90
C TYR A 159 -6.84 8.31 8.44
N LEU A 160 -5.57 8.64 8.61
CA LEU A 160 -4.59 7.77 9.27
C LEU A 160 -3.93 8.54 10.40
N GLN A 161 -4.04 8.02 11.60
CA GLN A 161 -3.31 8.50 12.77
C GLN A 161 -2.30 7.41 13.13
N PRO A 162 -0.99 7.66 12.99
CA PRO A 162 0.03 6.67 13.33
C PRO A 162 0.00 6.35 14.84
N PRO A 163 0.54 5.19 15.25
CA PRO A 163 0.61 4.86 16.66
C PRO A 163 1.57 5.85 17.37
N VAL A 164 1.28 6.16 18.62
CA VAL A 164 2.09 7.08 19.44
C VAL A 164 2.67 6.32 20.61
N TYR A 165 3.98 6.39 20.80
CA TYR A 165 4.61 5.71 21.92
C TYR A 165 4.20 6.35 23.25
N SER A 166 4.01 5.55 24.31
CA SER A 166 3.50 6.08 25.58
C SER A 166 4.54 6.83 26.42
N GLU A 167 5.82 6.75 26.07
CA GLU A 167 6.90 7.42 26.80
C GLU A 167 7.59 8.51 25.97
N GLY A 168 8.27 9.42 26.68
CA GLY A 168 8.99 10.53 26.07
C GLY A 168 8.07 11.43 25.25
N ALA A 169 8.56 11.88 24.10
CA ALA A 169 7.77 12.70 23.16
C ALA A 169 6.76 11.87 22.32
N GLY A 170 6.71 10.54 22.50
CA GLY A 170 5.84 9.65 21.75
C GLY A 170 6.26 9.39 20.30
N ASP A 171 7.40 9.92 19.88
CA ASP A 171 7.96 9.81 18.53
C ASP A 171 8.94 8.62 18.38
N MET A 172 9.46 8.44 17.17
CA MET A 172 10.41 7.37 16.88
C MET A 172 11.76 7.51 17.62
N GLN A 173 12.11 8.72 18.07
CA GLN A 173 13.32 8.93 18.87
C GLN A 173 13.10 8.40 20.30
N ALA A 174 11.93 8.64 20.88
CA ALA A 174 11.55 8.05 22.17
C ALA A 174 11.56 6.51 22.11
N VAL A 175 11.04 5.93 21.02
CA VAL A 175 11.11 4.48 20.78
C VAL A 175 12.55 3.99 20.70
N ALA A 176 13.40 4.64 19.89
CA ALA A 176 14.80 4.25 19.73
C ALA A 176 15.58 4.35 21.06
N HIS A 177 15.35 5.42 21.82
CA HIS A 177 15.94 5.62 23.14
C HIS A 177 15.52 4.52 24.12
N ALA A 178 14.22 4.24 24.23
CA ALA A 178 13.70 3.19 25.11
C ALA A 178 14.21 1.78 24.75
N ALA A 179 14.49 1.54 23.46
CA ALA A 179 15.04 0.27 22.98
C ALA A 179 16.55 0.08 23.24
N VAL A 180 17.28 1.14 23.60
CA VAL A 180 18.72 1.06 23.94
C VAL A 180 18.95 0.96 25.45
N HIS A 181 18.10 1.58 26.28
CA HIS A 181 18.36 1.75 27.71
C HIS A 181 18.23 0.50 28.61
N LYS A 182 17.99 -0.69 28.07
CA LYS A 182 17.64 -1.89 28.86
C LYS A 182 18.70 -3.00 28.93
N GLY A 183 19.87 -2.88 28.28
CA GLY A 183 20.76 -4.04 28.09
C GLY A 183 22.29 -3.81 28.11
N VAL A 184 23.03 -4.93 28.12
CA VAL A 184 24.48 -5.10 28.33
C VAL A 184 25.28 -4.91 27.03
N PHE A 185 24.94 -3.89 26.24
CA PHE A 185 25.53 -3.69 24.90
C PHE A 185 26.95 -3.10 24.85
N PRO A 186 27.48 -2.35 25.84
CA PRO A 186 28.82 -1.76 25.72
C PRO A 186 29.93 -2.78 25.46
N GLU A 187 29.81 -3.98 26.03
CA GLU A 187 30.81 -5.05 25.87
C GLU A 187 30.82 -5.61 24.44
N VAL A 188 29.65 -5.90 23.86
CA VAL A 188 29.56 -6.49 22.51
C VAL A 188 30.12 -5.53 21.47
N VAL A 189 29.79 -4.24 21.58
CA VAL A 189 30.25 -3.19 20.67
C VAL A 189 31.76 -2.95 20.84
N ALA A 190 32.27 -2.99 22.07
CA ALA A 190 33.71 -2.91 22.33
C ALA A 190 34.48 -4.10 21.75
N GLN A 191 33.95 -5.33 21.87
CA GLN A 191 34.55 -6.54 21.28
C GLN A 191 34.53 -6.51 19.75
N MET A 192 33.48 -5.93 19.16
CA MET A 192 33.40 -5.71 17.71
C MET A 192 34.36 -4.61 17.23
N GLY A 193 34.66 -3.62 18.08
CA GLY A 193 35.51 -2.48 17.76
C GLY A 193 34.90 -1.51 16.74
N MET A 194 33.57 -1.52 16.58
CA MET A 194 32.87 -0.66 15.62
C MET A 194 31.41 -0.41 16.03
N ASP A 195 30.87 0.74 15.62
CA ASP A 195 29.46 1.06 15.76
C ASP A 195 28.57 0.11 14.93
N ALA A 196 27.36 -0.13 15.43
CA ALA A 196 26.36 -0.93 14.74
C ALA A 196 25.01 -0.21 14.69
N ARG A 197 24.37 -0.24 13.53
CA ARG A 197 22.99 0.23 13.35
C ARG A 197 22.10 -0.93 12.95
N ILE A 198 21.13 -1.25 13.79
CA ILE A 198 20.19 -2.35 13.58
C ILE A 198 18.82 -1.77 13.32
N LEU A 199 18.23 -2.13 12.18
CA LEU A 199 16.85 -1.76 11.86
C LEU A 199 15.94 -2.87 12.39
N VAL A 200 15.08 -2.56 13.35
CA VAL A 200 14.11 -3.51 13.89
C VAL A 200 12.73 -3.15 13.36
N ARG A 201 12.09 -4.10 12.70
CA ARG A 201 10.71 -4.00 12.24
C ARG A 201 9.80 -4.71 13.24
N PHE A 202 8.67 -4.09 13.53
CA PHE A 202 7.68 -4.63 14.46
C PHE A 202 6.29 -4.07 14.13
N THR A 203 5.26 -4.74 14.63
CA THR A 203 3.87 -4.32 14.49
C THR A 203 3.36 -3.82 15.84
N VAL A 204 2.73 -2.66 15.85
CA VAL A 204 1.88 -2.21 16.96
C VAL A 204 0.47 -2.67 16.65
N ASN A 205 -0.09 -3.55 17.46
CA ASN A 205 -1.42 -4.10 17.24
C ASN A 205 -2.54 -3.11 17.61
N GLU A 206 -3.79 -3.52 17.42
CA GLU A 206 -4.99 -2.70 17.67
C GLU A 206 -5.15 -2.29 19.15
N GLN A 207 -4.52 -3.01 20.08
CA GLN A 207 -4.49 -2.68 21.51
C GLN A 207 -3.23 -1.88 21.90
N GLY A 208 -2.41 -1.50 20.93
CA GLY A 208 -1.18 -0.75 21.16
C GLY A 208 -0.01 -1.60 21.66
N ARG A 209 -0.08 -2.93 21.57
CA ARG A 209 1.01 -3.83 22.00
C ARG A 209 1.95 -4.14 20.84
N VAL A 210 3.22 -4.33 21.16
CA VAL A 210 4.24 -4.72 20.18
C VAL A 210 4.16 -6.23 19.91
N GLU A 211 4.16 -6.59 18.63
CA GLU A 211 4.21 -7.97 18.13
C GLU A 211 5.04 -8.08 16.85
N GLN A 212 5.29 -9.30 16.37
CA GLN A 212 6.00 -9.56 15.10
C GLN A 212 7.38 -8.87 14.98
N VAL A 213 8.10 -8.78 16.09
CA VAL A 213 9.41 -8.13 16.17
C VAL A 213 10.46 -8.95 15.44
N HIS A 214 11.21 -8.31 14.55
CA HIS A 214 12.33 -8.92 13.87
C HIS A 214 13.33 -7.85 13.41
N ALA A 215 14.62 -8.11 13.61
CA ALA A 215 15.69 -7.35 13.01
C ALA A 215 15.72 -7.61 11.50
N MET A 216 15.90 -6.54 10.73
CA MET A 216 16.09 -6.68 9.29
C MET A 216 17.37 -7.47 9.00
N PRO A 217 17.38 -8.35 7.99
CA PRO A 217 18.57 -9.10 7.63
C PRO A 217 19.68 -8.14 7.22
N TRP A 218 20.84 -8.27 7.87
CA TRP A 218 22.04 -7.58 7.45
C TRP A 218 22.75 -8.38 6.36
N LYS A 219 23.01 -7.75 5.22
CA LYS A 219 23.78 -8.33 4.11
C LYS A 219 25.07 -7.54 3.95
N PRO A 220 26.18 -7.98 4.57
CA PRO A 220 27.44 -7.27 4.47
C PRO A 220 27.93 -7.22 3.02
N GLN A 221 28.46 -6.06 2.62
CA GLN A 221 29.08 -5.89 1.29
C GLN A 221 30.54 -6.38 1.25
N HIS A 222 31.13 -6.62 2.44
CA HIS A 222 32.51 -7.04 2.64
C HIS A 222 32.59 -8.24 3.58
N THR A 223 33.71 -8.96 3.55
CA THR A 223 33.96 -10.04 4.51
C THR A 223 34.36 -9.44 5.86
N TYR A 224 33.69 -9.88 6.92
CA TYR A 224 33.98 -9.48 8.29
C TYR A 224 34.59 -10.65 9.09
N PRO A 225 35.44 -10.36 10.07
CA PRO A 225 35.90 -11.38 11.02
C PRO A 225 34.72 -12.05 11.74
N ARG A 226 34.89 -13.32 12.12
CA ARG A 226 33.84 -14.10 12.80
C ARG A 226 33.30 -13.42 14.06
N HIS A 227 34.18 -12.82 14.88
CA HIS A 227 33.77 -12.11 16.09
C HIS A 227 32.85 -10.90 15.80
N VAL A 228 33.04 -10.22 14.66
CA VAL A 228 32.15 -9.12 14.24
C VAL A 228 30.78 -9.67 13.83
N LEU A 229 30.75 -10.78 13.07
CA LEU A 229 29.49 -11.44 12.68
C LEU A 229 28.70 -11.92 13.91
N ASP A 230 29.39 -12.58 14.85
CA ASP A 230 28.81 -13.07 16.10
C ASP A 230 28.29 -11.90 16.96
N GLY A 231 29.05 -10.80 17.01
CA GLY A 231 28.65 -9.58 17.71
C GLY A 231 27.40 -8.94 17.10
N PHE A 232 27.32 -8.81 15.77
CA PHE A 232 26.13 -8.31 15.08
C PHE A 232 24.90 -9.17 15.37
N GLN A 233 25.03 -10.50 15.36
CA GLN A 233 23.93 -11.40 15.68
C GLN A 233 23.43 -11.21 17.12
N ARG A 234 24.35 -11.04 18.09
CA ARG A 234 23.98 -10.72 19.47
C ARG A 234 23.25 -9.39 19.59
N LEU A 235 23.77 -8.34 18.95
CA LEU A 235 23.11 -7.03 18.94
C LEU A 235 21.73 -7.10 18.28
N GLN A 236 21.52 -7.95 17.26
CA GLN A 236 20.19 -8.16 16.66
C GLN A 236 19.21 -8.78 17.66
N GLN A 237 19.62 -9.82 18.38
CA GLN A 237 18.78 -10.48 19.39
C GLN A 237 18.42 -9.52 20.54
N GLU A 238 19.40 -8.74 21.01
CA GLU A 238 19.18 -7.71 22.05
C GLU A 238 18.22 -6.62 21.56
N ALA A 239 18.41 -6.14 20.33
CA ALA A 239 17.54 -5.15 19.70
C ALA A 239 16.10 -5.65 19.58
N GLU A 240 15.90 -6.90 19.14
CA GLU A 240 14.60 -7.56 19.08
C GLU A 240 13.98 -7.70 20.47
N TRP A 241 14.75 -8.16 21.46
CA TRP A 241 14.28 -8.32 22.84
C TRP A 241 13.82 -7.00 23.43
N ASN A 242 14.61 -5.95 23.30
CA ASN A 242 14.28 -4.63 23.83
C ASN A 242 13.02 -4.04 23.17
N VAL A 243 12.87 -4.21 21.85
CA VAL A 243 11.67 -3.78 21.12
C VAL A 243 10.44 -4.57 21.55
N ALA A 244 10.56 -5.88 21.73
CA ALA A 244 9.48 -6.73 22.22
C ALA A 244 9.00 -6.34 23.65
N HIS A 245 9.86 -5.69 24.43
CA HIS A 245 9.59 -5.24 25.79
C HIS A 245 9.39 -3.72 25.91
N LEU A 246 9.09 -3.03 24.81
CA LEU A 246 8.65 -1.64 24.87
C LEU A 246 7.31 -1.52 25.61
N LYS A 247 7.07 -0.37 26.23
CA LYS A 247 5.74 -0.05 26.74
C LYS A 247 4.72 0.02 25.60
N ALA A 248 3.44 -0.02 25.98
CA ALA A 248 2.35 0.07 25.02
C ALA A 248 2.37 1.41 24.27
N PHE A 249 1.78 1.42 23.09
CA PHE A 249 1.52 2.59 22.27
C PHE A 249 0.04 2.96 22.41
N ARG A 250 -0.29 4.22 22.17
CA ARG A 250 -1.63 4.52 21.65
C ARG A 250 -1.70 3.90 20.24
N PRO A 251 -2.69 3.03 19.95
CA PRO A 251 -2.74 2.33 18.68
C PRO A 251 -2.89 3.31 17.51
N ALA A 252 -2.52 2.83 16.33
CA ALA A 252 -2.83 3.56 15.11
C ALA A 252 -4.34 3.51 14.86
N LEU A 253 -4.89 4.59 14.30
CA LEU A 253 -6.28 4.65 13.88
C LEU A 253 -6.35 4.82 12.36
N LEU A 254 -7.17 4.00 11.70
CA LEU A 254 -7.54 4.16 10.30
C LEU A 254 -9.02 4.51 10.26
N ASP A 255 -9.29 5.74 9.85
CA ASP A 255 -10.62 6.33 9.87
C ASP A 255 -11.32 6.17 11.23
N GLY A 256 -10.56 6.41 12.32
CA GLY A 256 -11.06 6.37 13.69
C GLY A 256 -11.06 4.99 14.35
N GLU A 257 -10.88 3.93 13.56
CA GLU A 257 -10.86 2.55 14.07
C GLU A 257 -9.42 2.08 14.34
N PRO A 258 -9.15 1.41 15.47
CA PRO A 258 -7.84 0.83 15.74
C PRO A 258 -7.41 -0.16 14.66
N VAL A 259 -6.14 -0.09 14.28
CA VAL A 259 -5.55 -0.92 13.21
C VAL A 259 -4.11 -1.28 13.58
N ALA A 260 -3.71 -2.51 13.24
CA ALA A 260 -2.32 -2.92 13.35
C ALA A 260 -1.41 -2.10 12.41
N TYR A 261 -0.30 -1.61 12.91
CA TYR A 261 0.59 -0.70 12.18
C TYR A 261 2.05 -1.14 12.28
N GLU A 262 2.67 -1.40 11.13
CA GLU A 262 4.07 -1.80 11.04
C GLU A 262 4.99 -0.57 11.12
N LEU A 263 5.98 -0.63 12.01
CA LEU A 263 7.01 0.38 12.19
C LEU A 263 8.39 -0.24 11.94
N THR A 264 9.37 0.61 11.66
CA THR A 264 10.78 0.23 11.66
C THR A 264 11.57 1.28 12.44
N VAL A 265 12.25 0.86 13.50
CA VAL A 265 13.08 1.72 14.34
C VAL A 265 14.57 1.42 14.11
N PRO A 266 15.40 2.45 13.89
CA PRO A 266 16.86 2.29 13.90
C PRO A 266 17.38 2.32 15.35
N ILE A 267 18.05 1.25 15.76
CA ILE A 267 18.74 1.14 17.04
C ILE A 267 20.23 1.29 16.77
N ASN A 268 20.83 2.34 17.34
CA ASN A 268 22.24 2.66 17.16
C ASN A 268 23.01 2.24 18.41
N PHE A 269 23.97 1.34 18.23
CA PHE A 269 24.93 0.93 19.23
C PHE A 269 26.26 1.60 18.91
N ARG A 270 26.79 2.36 19.87
CA ARG A 270 28.04 3.10 19.71
C ARG A 270 29.13 2.53 20.60
N VAL A 271 30.36 2.49 20.09
CA VAL A 271 31.55 2.29 20.90
C VAL A 271 31.63 3.48 21.86
N TRP A 272 31.89 3.24 23.15
CA TRP A 272 32.12 4.35 24.07
C TRP A 272 33.43 5.02 23.71
N ASP A 273 33.39 6.33 23.47
CA ASP A 273 34.59 7.16 23.44
C ASP A 273 35.07 7.30 24.89
N ASN A 274 36.22 6.71 25.22
CA ASN A 274 36.95 6.96 26.47
C ASN A 274 37.57 8.36 26.45
#